data_AF-A0A2E9D0K2-F1
#
_entry.id   AF-A0A2E9D0K2-F1
#
_cell.length_a   1.000
_cell.length_b   1.000
_cell.length_c   1.000
_cell.angle_alpha   90.00
_cell.angle_beta   90.00
_cell.angle_gamma   90.00
#
_symmetry.space_group_name_H-M   'P 1'
#
loop_
_entity.id
_entity.type
_entity.pdbx_description
1 polymer ?
#
loop_
_entity_poly.entity_id
_entity_poly.type
_entity_poly.pdbx_seq_one_letter_code
_entity_poly.pdbx_strand_id
1 'polypeptide(L)'
;MAWGIGANDVANAMATSIGSRAITIKQALLIAAIFEFAGAVLAGGEVTSTIRKGMVDASFLIDKPETLIFGMLSALLAAGIWLLVASMKGWPVSTTHSIVGAIIGFALVGIGPDSVNWDKVSSIVASWVVSPLVAGILAYVIFSSVRWLILSRRDPLERAKRFVPFYIFLTVFMLSLVTMFKGLKHVGLEISTMECYLIALGIGTFIGVCGKVFINRIQPDPQAEKEFHYVTVERVFAILMVVTASGMAFAHGSNDVANAIGPVAAVISIANTGVVGQESPISIWILLLGGMGIVVGLATYGRRVIALVGRRITDLTPSRGFAAELAAATTIVVASGTGIPISTTHTLVGAILGVGMARGIAAIDLSVVRKIFLSWVITIPAGALLSIIFFFILRAILG
;
A
#
# COMPACT_ATOMS: atom_id res chain seq x y z
N MET A 1 -6.72 7.89 -13.33
CA MET A 1 -6.46 6.80 -12.36
C MET A 1 -5.28 7.10 -11.45
N ALA A 2 -4.02 7.12 -11.92
CA ALA A 2 -2.83 7.31 -11.05
C ALA A 2 -2.89 8.53 -10.11
N TRP A 3 -3.39 9.66 -10.61
CA TRP A 3 -3.69 10.84 -9.78
C TRP A 3 -4.64 10.54 -8.61
N GLY A 4 -5.71 9.77 -8.86
CA GLY A 4 -6.69 9.40 -7.83
C GLY A 4 -6.08 8.50 -6.75
N ILE A 5 -5.11 7.64 -7.13
CA ILE A 5 -4.37 6.78 -6.20
C ILE A 5 -3.57 7.65 -5.23
N GLY A 6 -2.71 8.54 -5.72
CA GLY A 6 -1.92 9.42 -4.85
C GLY A 6 -2.77 10.41 -4.04
N ALA A 7 -3.92 10.82 -4.58
CA ALA A 7 -4.86 11.70 -3.86
C ALA A 7 -5.56 11.00 -2.68
N ASN A 8 -5.97 9.74 -2.84
CA ASN A 8 -6.73 9.00 -1.83
C ASN A 8 -5.81 8.24 -0.85
N ASP A 9 -4.86 7.49 -1.39
CA ASP A 9 -4.22 6.40 -0.66
C ASP A 9 -2.96 6.83 0.10
N VAL A 10 -2.43 8.03 -0.12
CA VAL A 10 -1.31 8.58 0.67
C VAL A 10 -1.62 8.61 2.18
N ALA A 11 -2.91 8.72 2.54
CA ALA A 11 -3.35 8.62 3.93
C ALA A 11 -3.00 7.25 4.54
N ASN A 12 -2.93 6.19 3.73
CA ASN A 12 -2.58 4.85 4.19
C ASN A 12 -1.10 4.76 4.62
N ALA A 13 -0.21 5.56 4.03
CA ALA A 13 1.21 5.53 4.39
C ALA A 13 1.57 6.51 5.51
N MET A 14 0.89 7.67 5.58
CA MET A 14 1.38 8.81 6.38
C MET A 14 0.41 9.29 7.49
N ALA A 15 -0.84 8.82 7.52
CA ALA A 15 -1.81 9.31 8.51
C ALA A 15 -1.43 8.97 9.96
N THR A 16 -0.79 7.83 10.19
CA THR A 16 -0.26 7.39 11.49
C THR A 16 0.87 8.30 11.98
N SER A 17 1.79 8.67 11.10
CA SER A 17 2.93 9.52 11.45
C SER A 17 2.52 10.98 11.73
N ILE A 18 1.47 11.46 11.07
CA ILE A 18 0.89 12.78 11.35
C ILE A 18 -0.03 12.75 12.57
N GLY A 19 -0.85 11.71 12.71
CA GLY A 19 -1.79 11.55 13.83
C GLY A 19 -1.09 11.50 15.18
N SER A 20 0.06 10.81 15.23
CA SER A 20 0.95 10.77 16.40
C SER A 20 1.82 12.02 16.57
N ARG A 21 1.72 13.00 15.67
CA ARG A 21 2.48 14.26 15.65
C ARG A 21 4.00 14.09 15.50
N ALA A 22 4.47 12.97 14.94
CA ALA A 22 5.89 12.78 14.68
C ALA A 22 6.42 13.65 13.55
N ILE A 23 5.60 13.91 12.52
CA ILE A 23 5.94 14.76 11.38
C ILE A 23 4.80 15.69 11.00
N THR A 24 5.16 16.80 10.34
CA THR A 24 4.19 17.72 9.77
C THR A 24 3.61 17.18 8.46
N ILE A 25 2.45 17.69 8.06
CA ILE A 25 1.83 17.34 6.77
C ILE A 25 2.76 17.65 5.59
N LYS A 26 3.54 18.74 5.64
CA LYS A 26 4.50 19.08 4.57
C LYS A 26 5.59 18.04 4.43
N GLN A 27 6.16 17.58 5.55
CA GLN A 27 7.19 16.54 5.57
C GLN A 27 6.64 15.20 5.06
N ALA A 28 5.45 14.82 5.53
CA ALA A 28 4.78 13.60 5.09
C ALA A 28 4.56 13.57 3.57
N LEU A 29 4.10 14.67 2.98
CA LEU A 29 3.91 14.76 1.53
C LEU A 29 5.24 14.61 0.76
N LEU A 30 6.32 15.22 1.24
CA LEU A 30 7.63 15.10 0.59
C LEU A 30 8.17 13.67 0.66
N ILE A 31 8.09 13.04 1.84
CA ILE A 31 8.52 11.65 2.05
C ILE A 31 7.71 10.72 1.15
N ALA A 32 6.38 10.81 1.21
CA ALA A 32 5.51 9.96 0.41
C ALA A 32 5.73 10.17 -1.09
N ALA A 33 5.91 11.41 -1.57
CA ALA A 33 6.24 11.66 -2.98
C ALA A 33 7.49 10.92 -3.45
N ILE A 34 8.57 10.94 -2.63
CA ILE A 34 9.83 10.26 -2.99
C ILE A 34 9.65 8.74 -2.98
N PHE A 35 9.10 8.20 -1.88
CA PHE A 35 9.04 6.75 -1.67
C PHE A 35 7.94 6.08 -2.49
N GLU A 36 6.76 6.69 -2.66
CA GLU A 36 5.74 6.14 -3.56
C GLU A 36 6.21 6.15 -5.01
N PHE A 37 6.89 7.22 -5.45
CA PHE A 37 7.48 7.27 -6.79
C PHE A 37 8.54 6.19 -6.98
N ALA A 38 9.48 6.07 -6.03
CA ALA A 38 10.51 5.04 -6.07
C ALA A 38 9.91 3.63 -6.07
N GLY A 39 8.90 3.36 -5.24
CA GLY A 39 8.19 2.09 -5.19
C GLY A 39 7.50 1.77 -6.51
N ALA A 40 6.81 2.75 -7.08
CA ALA A 40 6.10 2.63 -8.35
C ALA A 40 7.04 2.29 -9.52
N VAL A 41 8.17 3.01 -9.62
CA VAL A 41 9.09 2.88 -10.75
C VAL A 41 10.00 1.66 -10.62
N LEU A 42 10.53 1.39 -9.42
CA LEU A 42 11.50 0.32 -9.22
C LEU A 42 10.84 -1.05 -9.04
N ALA A 43 9.67 -1.10 -8.38
CA ALA A 43 9.08 -2.35 -7.91
C ALA A 43 7.64 -2.60 -8.41
N GLY A 44 7.11 -1.75 -9.29
CA GLY A 44 5.73 -1.82 -9.78
C GLY A 44 5.45 -2.83 -10.89
N GLY A 45 6.48 -3.34 -11.57
CA GLY A 45 6.33 -4.15 -12.79
C GLY A 45 5.61 -5.50 -12.58
N GLU A 46 5.90 -6.21 -11.49
CA GLU A 46 5.38 -7.57 -11.25
C GLU A 46 3.84 -7.58 -11.09
N VAL A 47 3.31 -6.74 -10.20
CA VAL A 47 1.86 -6.64 -9.95
C VAL A 47 1.14 -6.10 -11.19
N THR A 48 1.77 -5.18 -11.92
CA THR A 48 1.26 -4.65 -13.19
C THR A 48 1.06 -5.77 -14.22
N SER A 49 2.01 -6.71 -14.30
CA SER A 49 1.92 -7.86 -15.19
C SER A 49 0.71 -8.74 -14.83
N THR A 50 0.47 -8.97 -13.54
CA THR A 50 -0.70 -9.73 -13.07
C THR A 50 -2.02 -9.03 -13.41
N ILE A 51 -2.15 -7.73 -13.19
CA ILE A 51 -3.39 -7.00 -13.52
C ILE A 51 -3.65 -7.02 -15.02
N ARG A 52 -2.60 -6.88 -15.83
CA ARG A 52 -2.69 -6.97 -17.30
C ARG A 52 -3.14 -8.35 -17.78
N LYS A 53 -2.60 -9.44 -17.21
CA LYS A 53 -2.81 -10.82 -17.68
C LYS A 53 -3.97 -11.55 -17.01
N GLY A 54 -4.43 -11.09 -15.85
CA GLY A 54 -5.05 -11.98 -14.86
C GLY A 54 -6.57 -11.97 -14.76
N MET A 55 -7.28 -10.96 -15.26
CA MET A 55 -8.72 -10.80 -14.96
C MET A 55 -9.65 -11.13 -16.12
N VAL A 56 -9.21 -10.89 -17.36
CA VAL A 56 -9.99 -11.14 -18.57
C VAL A 56 -9.18 -12.06 -19.47
N ASP A 57 -9.80 -13.15 -19.93
CA ASP A 57 -9.19 -14.08 -20.87
C ASP A 57 -9.13 -13.44 -22.27
N ALA A 58 -7.89 -13.26 -22.72
CA ALA A 58 -7.54 -12.68 -24.01
C ALA A 58 -8.07 -13.50 -25.20
N SER A 59 -8.30 -14.81 -25.04
CA SER A 59 -8.71 -15.70 -26.13
C SER A 59 -10.05 -15.31 -26.75
N PHE A 60 -10.98 -14.78 -25.95
CA PHE A 60 -12.29 -14.28 -26.39
C PHE A 60 -12.21 -12.98 -27.21
N LEU A 61 -11.03 -12.35 -27.27
CA LEU A 61 -10.81 -11.02 -27.83
C LEU A 61 -9.80 -11.00 -28.98
N ILE A 62 -9.33 -12.18 -29.43
CA ILE A 62 -8.37 -12.30 -30.52
C ILE A 62 -8.88 -11.62 -31.79
N ASP A 63 -10.17 -11.80 -32.11
CA ASP A 63 -10.78 -11.23 -33.31
C ASP A 63 -11.27 -9.78 -33.13
N LYS A 64 -11.25 -9.25 -31.89
CA LYS A 64 -11.78 -7.92 -31.53
C LYS A 64 -10.91 -7.22 -30.46
N PRO A 65 -9.61 -6.98 -30.75
CA PRO A 65 -8.68 -6.38 -29.80
C PRO A 65 -9.14 -5.01 -29.27
N GLU A 66 -9.85 -4.24 -30.09
CA GLU A 66 -10.43 -2.93 -29.74
C GLU A 66 -11.41 -2.99 -28.58
N THR A 67 -12.13 -4.11 -28.42
CA THR A 67 -13.08 -4.30 -27.32
C THR A 67 -12.36 -4.28 -25.97
N LEU A 68 -11.17 -4.88 -25.88
CA LEU A 68 -10.36 -4.86 -24.67
C LEU A 68 -9.78 -3.47 -24.40
N ILE A 69 -9.40 -2.72 -25.45
CA ILE A 69 -8.94 -1.34 -25.32
C ILE A 69 -10.04 -0.48 -24.70
N PHE A 70 -11.25 -0.53 -25.26
CA PHE A 70 -12.39 0.23 -24.73
C PHE A 70 -12.68 -0.18 -23.29
N GLY A 71 -12.73 -1.48 -22.99
CA GLY A 71 -12.94 -1.98 -21.64
C GLY A 71 -11.93 -1.47 -20.62
N MET A 72 -10.63 -1.52 -20.95
CA MET A 72 -9.56 -1.05 -20.07
C MET A 72 -9.60 0.47 -19.88
N LEU A 73 -9.90 1.24 -20.93
CA LEU A 73 -10.09 2.70 -20.83
C LEU A 73 -11.31 3.05 -19.97
N SER A 74 -12.43 2.35 -20.15
CA SER A 74 -13.63 2.48 -19.32
C SER A 74 -13.34 2.18 -17.86
N ALA A 75 -12.57 1.12 -17.59
CA ALA A 75 -12.21 0.74 -16.24
C ALA A 75 -11.34 1.80 -15.56
N LEU A 76 -10.35 2.36 -16.27
CA LEU A 76 -9.51 3.45 -15.78
C LEU A 76 -10.30 4.72 -15.51
N LEU A 77 -11.27 5.05 -16.38
CA LEU A 77 -12.13 6.22 -16.23
C LEU A 77 -13.09 6.05 -15.05
N ALA A 78 -13.74 4.90 -14.93
CA ALA A 78 -14.64 4.53 -13.84
C ALA A 78 -13.93 4.59 -12.48
N ALA A 79 -12.84 3.85 -12.34
CA ALA A 79 -12.06 3.83 -11.10
C ALA A 79 -11.46 5.21 -10.79
N GLY A 80 -10.98 5.93 -11.82
CA GLY A 80 -10.45 7.29 -11.67
C GLY A 80 -11.49 8.28 -11.15
N ILE A 81 -12.71 8.27 -11.68
CA ILE A 81 -13.80 9.14 -11.25
C ILE A 81 -14.28 8.76 -9.85
N TRP A 82 -14.41 7.46 -9.54
CA TRP A 82 -14.78 7.02 -8.20
C TRP A 82 -13.77 7.49 -7.15
N LEU A 83 -12.47 7.33 -7.43
CA LEU A 83 -11.40 7.81 -6.54
C LEU A 83 -11.38 9.33 -6.41
N LEU A 84 -11.66 10.07 -7.48
CA LEU A 84 -11.79 11.52 -7.42
C LEU A 84 -12.92 11.91 -6.46
N VAL A 85 -14.12 11.33 -6.63
CA VAL A 85 -15.28 11.60 -5.77
C VAL A 85 -15.00 11.21 -4.33
N ALA A 86 -14.41 10.04 -4.10
CA ALA A 86 -14.04 9.57 -2.77
C ALA A 86 -13.03 10.53 -2.11
N SER A 87 -12.00 10.97 -2.84
CA SER A 87 -10.99 11.91 -2.35
C SER A 87 -11.58 13.29 -2.05
N MET A 88 -12.50 13.78 -2.88
CA MET A 88 -13.24 15.03 -2.63
C MET A 88 -14.07 14.98 -1.34
N LYS A 89 -14.67 13.82 -1.06
CA LYS A 89 -15.45 13.57 0.17
C LYS A 89 -14.59 13.10 1.35
N GLY A 90 -13.28 12.89 1.13
CA GLY A 90 -12.34 12.37 2.11
C GLY A 90 -12.67 10.96 2.59
N TRP A 91 -13.27 10.13 1.73
CA TRP A 91 -13.55 8.73 2.00
C TRP A 91 -12.31 7.88 1.67
N PRO A 92 -11.76 7.12 2.64
CA PRO A 92 -10.74 6.14 2.35
C PRO A 92 -11.40 4.95 1.66
N VAL A 93 -11.11 4.78 0.37
CA VAL A 93 -11.60 3.68 -0.45
C VAL A 93 -10.43 2.80 -0.89
N SER A 94 -10.72 1.66 -1.50
CA SER A 94 -9.69 0.79 -2.06
C SER A 94 -9.57 1.02 -3.57
N THR A 95 -8.40 1.47 -4.01
CA THR A 95 -8.07 1.61 -5.44
C THR A 95 -8.12 0.26 -6.15
N THR A 96 -7.57 -0.79 -5.53
CA THR A 96 -7.58 -2.17 -6.06
C THR A 96 -9.00 -2.69 -6.25
N HIS A 97 -9.91 -2.49 -5.29
CA HIS A 97 -11.32 -2.85 -5.47
C HIS A 97 -11.99 -2.09 -6.61
N SER A 98 -11.69 -0.79 -6.71
CA SER A 98 -12.28 0.08 -7.72
C SER A 98 -11.95 -0.41 -9.12
N ILE A 99 -10.66 -0.71 -9.38
CA ILE A 99 -10.22 -1.16 -10.70
C ILE A 99 -10.63 -2.60 -10.99
N VAL A 100 -10.54 -3.52 -10.01
CA VAL A 100 -10.96 -4.91 -10.19
C VAL A 100 -12.46 -4.98 -10.49
N GLY A 101 -13.28 -4.26 -9.70
CA GLY A 101 -14.72 -4.16 -9.96
C GLY A 101 -15.03 -3.56 -11.32
N ALA A 102 -14.30 -2.52 -11.72
CA ALA A 102 -14.46 -1.90 -13.03
C ALA A 102 -14.08 -2.83 -14.20
N ILE A 103 -13.00 -3.60 -14.08
CA ILE A 103 -12.57 -4.58 -15.09
C ILE A 103 -13.60 -5.70 -15.21
N ILE A 104 -14.01 -6.30 -14.09
CA ILE A 104 -15.03 -7.36 -14.08
C ILE A 104 -16.36 -6.82 -14.66
N GLY A 105 -16.74 -5.60 -14.28
CA GLY A 105 -17.98 -4.98 -14.75
C GLY A 105 -18.09 -4.90 -16.27
N PHE A 106 -17.08 -4.35 -16.95
CA PHE A 106 -17.11 -4.31 -18.41
C PHE A 106 -16.95 -5.71 -19.02
N ALA A 107 -16.13 -6.60 -18.43
CA ALA A 107 -15.91 -7.92 -19.00
C ALA A 107 -17.21 -8.76 -19.02
N LEU A 108 -17.97 -8.73 -17.92
CA LEU A 108 -19.24 -9.45 -17.80
C LEU A 108 -20.26 -9.02 -18.85
N VAL A 109 -20.35 -7.72 -19.14
CA VAL A 109 -21.42 -7.13 -19.97
C VAL A 109 -20.97 -6.88 -21.41
N GLY A 110 -19.70 -6.54 -21.61
CA GLY A 110 -19.12 -6.21 -22.90
C GLY A 110 -18.60 -7.41 -23.69
N ILE A 111 -18.25 -8.51 -23.00
CA ILE A 111 -17.67 -9.71 -23.60
C ILE A 111 -18.50 -10.94 -23.23
N GLY A 112 -18.68 -11.19 -21.93
CA GLY A 112 -19.50 -12.28 -21.40
C GLY A 112 -18.93 -12.87 -20.10
N PRO A 113 -19.74 -13.58 -19.29
CA PRO A 113 -19.30 -14.16 -18.02
C PRO A 113 -18.13 -15.13 -18.11
N ASP A 114 -18.02 -15.88 -19.22
CA ASP A 114 -16.98 -16.87 -19.45
C ASP A 114 -15.61 -16.24 -19.78
N SER A 115 -15.59 -14.95 -20.15
CA SER A 115 -14.35 -14.21 -20.39
C SER A 115 -13.61 -13.82 -19.11
N VAL A 116 -14.27 -13.93 -17.95
CA VAL A 116 -13.68 -13.59 -16.65
C VAL A 116 -12.92 -14.79 -16.10
N ASN A 117 -11.64 -14.60 -15.75
CA ASN A 117 -10.87 -15.66 -15.10
C ASN A 117 -11.25 -15.76 -13.62
N TRP A 118 -12.27 -16.59 -13.32
CA TRP A 118 -12.81 -16.77 -11.97
C TRP A 118 -11.81 -17.33 -10.97
N ASP A 119 -10.85 -18.14 -11.40
CA ASP A 119 -9.78 -18.66 -10.53
C ASP A 119 -8.85 -17.53 -10.05
N LYS A 120 -8.47 -16.63 -10.96
CA LYS A 120 -7.66 -15.46 -10.62
C LYS A 120 -8.45 -14.45 -9.80
N VAL A 121 -9.70 -14.17 -10.17
CA VAL A 121 -10.58 -13.26 -9.42
C VAL A 121 -10.81 -13.79 -8.00
N SER A 122 -11.07 -15.08 -7.81
CA SER A 122 -11.25 -15.68 -6.49
C SER A 122 -9.97 -15.60 -5.63
N SER A 123 -8.79 -15.81 -6.24
CA SER A 123 -7.51 -15.58 -5.56
C SER A 123 -7.31 -14.13 -5.12
N ILE A 124 -7.74 -13.16 -5.93
CA ILE A 124 -7.68 -11.73 -5.59
C ILE A 124 -8.65 -11.42 -4.44
N VAL A 125 -9.90 -11.90 -4.53
CA VAL A 125 -10.91 -11.71 -3.47
C VAL A 125 -10.46 -12.34 -2.15
N ALA A 126 -9.87 -13.53 -2.19
CA ALA A 126 -9.29 -14.18 -1.00
C ALA A 126 -8.19 -13.31 -0.37
N SER A 127 -7.35 -12.67 -1.19
CA SER A 127 -6.30 -11.79 -0.70
C SER A 127 -6.84 -10.59 0.08
N TRP A 128 -8.04 -10.10 -0.24
CA TRP A 128 -8.67 -8.96 0.46
C TRP A 128 -9.10 -9.27 1.90
N VAL A 129 -9.21 -10.56 2.23
CA VAL A 129 -9.49 -11.06 3.58
C VAL A 129 -8.20 -11.50 4.27
N VAL A 130 -7.34 -12.22 3.55
CA VAL A 130 -6.10 -12.77 4.11
C VAL A 130 -5.12 -11.66 4.45
N SER A 131 -4.95 -10.64 3.60
CA SER A 131 -3.97 -9.58 3.83
C SER A 131 -4.24 -8.72 5.09
N PRO A 132 -5.46 -8.21 5.36
CA PRO A 132 -5.72 -7.51 6.62
C PRO A 132 -5.57 -8.41 7.85
N LEU A 133 -5.90 -9.70 7.73
CA LEU A 133 -5.74 -10.65 8.83
C LEU A 133 -4.27 -10.89 9.17
N VAL A 134 -3.44 -11.18 8.15
CA VAL A 134 -1.99 -11.36 8.31
C VAL A 134 -1.35 -10.10 8.88
N ALA A 135 -1.68 -8.93 8.33
CA ALA A 135 -1.15 -7.67 8.84
C ALA A 135 -1.61 -7.38 10.27
N GLY A 136 -2.85 -7.69 10.62
CA GLY A 136 -3.37 -7.57 11.99
C GLY A 136 -2.66 -8.48 12.97
N ILE A 137 -2.43 -9.75 12.61
CA ILE A 137 -1.69 -10.70 13.45
C ILE A 137 -0.24 -10.24 13.64
N LEU A 138 0.44 -9.86 12.55
CA LEU A 138 1.81 -9.34 12.61
C LEU A 138 1.90 -8.09 13.48
N ALA A 139 0.98 -7.14 13.30
CA ALA A 139 0.96 -5.91 14.07
C ALA A 139 0.67 -6.17 15.56
N TYR A 140 -0.24 -7.10 15.86
CA TYR A 140 -0.51 -7.56 17.23
C TYR A 140 0.74 -8.15 17.87
N VAL A 141 1.47 -9.03 17.17
CA VAL A 141 2.70 -9.66 17.68
C VAL A 141 3.80 -8.62 17.90
N ILE A 142 4.05 -7.76 16.91
CA ILE A 142 5.07 -6.70 16.98
C ILE A 142 4.74 -5.76 18.15
N PHE A 143 3.53 -5.22 18.23
CA PHE A 143 3.18 -4.29 19.29
C PHE A 143 3.12 -4.96 20.67
N SER A 144 2.63 -6.21 20.76
CA SER A 144 2.65 -6.97 22.01
C SER A 144 4.07 -7.20 22.51
N SER A 145 5.02 -7.47 21.60
CA SER A 145 6.44 -7.60 21.94
C SER A 145 7.04 -6.27 22.42
N VAL A 146 6.73 -5.14 21.77
CA VAL A 146 7.15 -3.79 22.23
C VAL A 146 6.61 -3.50 23.61
N ARG A 147 5.31 -3.76 23.83
CA ARG A 147 4.67 -3.53 25.13
C ARG A 147 5.29 -4.40 26.22
N TRP A 148 5.40 -5.70 25.98
CA TRP A 148 5.90 -6.65 26.97
C TRP A 148 7.40 -6.51 27.26
N LEU A 149 8.21 -6.17 26.25
CA LEU A 149 9.65 -6.03 26.40
C LEU A 149 10.07 -4.65 26.91
N ILE A 150 9.33 -3.59 26.57
CA ILE A 150 9.74 -2.20 26.80
C ILE A 150 8.70 -1.46 27.67
N LEU A 151 7.48 -1.23 27.16
CA LEU A 151 6.55 -0.25 27.75
C LEU A 151 5.97 -0.66 29.11
N SER A 152 5.80 -1.96 29.38
CA SER A 152 5.24 -2.46 30.64
C SER A 152 6.29 -2.77 31.71
N ARG A 153 7.53 -2.30 31.52
CA ARG A 153 8.63 -2.51 32.48
C ARG A 153 8.81 -1.31 33.40
N ARG A 154 9.47 -1.54 34.54
CA ARG A 154 9.74 -0.49 35.54
C ARG A 154 10.74 0.56 35.02
N ASP A 155 11.60 0.16 34.10
CA ASP A 155 12.66 0.93 33.47
C ASP A 155 12.54 0.96 31.92
N PRO A 156 11.48 1.55 31.34
CA PRO A 156 11.23 1.47 29.89
C PRO A 156 12.38 1.99 29.03
N LEU A 157 13.12 3.01 29.48
CA LEU A 157 14.23 3.58 28.71
C LEU A 157 15.43 2.63 28.59
N GLU A 158 15.83 1.96 29.67
CA GLU A 158 16.92 0.97 29.64
C GLU A 158 16.54 -0.26 28.81
N ARG A 159 15.27 -0.67 28.92
CA ARG A 159 14.71 -1.71 28.06
C ARG A 159 14.68 -1.26 26.59
N ALA A 160 14.35 0.00 26.31
CA ALA A 160 14.39 0.55 24.96
C ALA A 160 15.81 0.52 24.40
N LYS A 161 16.83 0.95 25.15
CA LYS A 161 18.25 0.85 24.77
C LYS A 161 18.66 -0.58 24.39
N ARG A 162 18.10 -1.59 25.08
CA ARG A 162 18.38 -2.99 24.80
C ARG A 162 17.62 -3.55 23.58
N PHE A 163 16.33 -3.24 23.43
CA PHE A 163 15.45 -3.91 22.46
C PHE A 163 15.13 -3.08 21.21
N VAL A 164 15.15 -1.75 21.27
CA VAL A 164 14.92 -0.90 20.09
C VAL A 164 15.90 -1.18 18.94
N PRO A 165 17.20 -1.42 19.18
CA PRO A 165 18.12 -1.81 18.10
C PRO A 165 17.69 -3.04 17.29
N PHE A 166 17.01 -3.99 17.94
CA PHE A 166 16.44 -5.15 17.26
C PHE A 166 15.26 -4.77 16.36
N TYR A 167 14.40 -3.84 16.79
CA TYR A 167 13.32 -3.33 15.95
C TYR A 167 13.86 -2.49 14.78
N ILE A 168 14.94 -1.72 14.97
CA ILE A 168 15.66 -1.05 13.88
C ILE A 168 16.17 -2.08 12.87
N PHE A 169 16.85 -3.13 13.35
CA PHE A 169 17.31 -4.24 12.53
C PHE A 169 16.15 -4.83 11.71
N LEU A 170 15.05 -5.19 12.37
CA LEU A 170 13.90 -5.82 11.73
C LEU A 170 13.31 -4.93 10.63
N THR A 171 13.14 -3.63 10.89
CA THR A 171 12.65 -2.68 9.91
C THR A 171 13.56 -2.62 8.69
N VAL A 172 14.86 -2.40 8.90
CA VAL A 172 15.82 -2.23 7.80
C VAL A 172 15.98 -3.53 7.02
N PHE A 173 16.02 -4.67 7.70
CA PHE A 173 16.06 -5.99 7.09
C PHE A 173 14.86 -6.19 6.16
N MET A 174 13.65 -5.94 6.65
CA MET A 174 12.44 -6.09 5.84
C MET A 174 12.46 -5.13 4.64
N LEU A 175 12.73 -3.83 4.84
CA LEU A 175 12.78 -2.85 3.74
C LEU A 175 13.87 -3.15 2.69
N SER A 176 14.99 -3.74 3.11
CA SER A 176 16.06 -4.17 2.20
C SER A 176 15.61 -5.37 1.35
N LEU A 177 15.00 -6.39 1.98
CA LEU A 177 14.45 -7.54 1.24
C LEU A 177 13.41 -7.11 0.21
N VAL A 178 12.53 -6.18 0.60
CA VAL A 178 11.50 -5.61 -0.27
C VAL A 178 12.12 -5.00 -1.52
N THR A 179 13.14 -4.17 -1.33
CA THR A 179 13.81 -3.45 -2.40
C THR A 179 14.58 -4.41 -3.31
N MET A 180 15.21 -5.44 -2.76
CA MET A 180 16.02 -6.37 -3.55
C MET A 180 15.18 -7.39 -4.34
N PHE A 181 14.16 -8.00 -3.73
CA PHE A 181 13.35 -9.00 -4.44
C PHE A 181 12.56 -8.43 -5.62
N LYS A 182 12.25 -7.13 -5.60
CA LYS A 182 11.44 -6.48 -6.65
C LYS A 182 12.17 -5.42 -7.46
N GLY A 183 12.92 -4.56 -6.78
CA GLY A 183 13.60 -3.42 -7.38
C GLY A 183 14.71 -3.85 -8.34
N LEU A 184 15.52 -4.82 -7.93
CA LEU A 184 16.74 -5.17 -8.67
C LEU A 184 16.50 -6.06 -9.90
N LYS A 185 15.40 -6.83 -9.96
CA LYS A 185 15.06 -7.64 -11.15
C LYS A 185 14.91 -6.79 -12.42
N HIS A 186 14.52 -5.52 -12.29
CA HIS A 186 14.37 -4.58 -13.40
C HIS A 186 15.67 -3.86 -13.78
N VAL A 187 16.71 -3.97 -12.94
CA VAL A 187 18.03 -3.30 -13.12
C VAL A 187 19.07 -4.24 -13.72
N GLY A 188 18.69 -5.49 -14.05
CA GLY A 188 19.58 -6.48 -14.68
C GLY A 188 20.60 -7.11 -13.74
N LEU A 189 20.41 -7.00 -12.42
CA LEU A 189 21.23 -7.68 -11.42
C LEU A 189 20.57 -9.01 -11.03
N GLU A 190 21.13 -10.12 -11.52
CA GLU A 190 20.71 -11.47 -11.14
C GLU A 190 21.29 -11.87 -9.79
N ILE A 191 20.73 -11.31 -8.72
CA ILE A 191 21.11 -11.66 -7.34
C ILE A 191 20.28 -12.87 -6.90
N SER A 192 20.96 -13.89 -6.37
CA SER A 192 20.31 -15.08 -5.82
C SER A 192 19.43 -14.74 -4.62
N THR A 193 18.37 -15.52 -4.39
CA THR A 193 17.51 -15.39 -3.21
C THR A 193 18.31 -15.41 -1.90
N MET A 194 19.34 -16.27 -1.82
CA MET A 194 20.20 -16.36 -0.64
C MET A 194 21.04 -15.08 -0.45
N GLU A 195 21.56 -14.52 -1.54
CA GLU A 195 22.35 -13.28 -1.51
C GLU A 195 21.48 -12.09 -1.08
N CYS A 196 20.23 -12.00 -1.54
CA CYS A 196 19.27 -11.01 -1.05
C CYS A 196 19.08 -11.10 0.46
N TYR A 197 18.92 -12.31 1.02
CA TYR A 197 18.81 -12.48 2.47
C TYR A 197 20.08 -12.08 3.21
N LEU A 198 21.25 -12.45 2.69
CA LEU A 198 22.55 -12.11 3.31
C LEU A 198 22.83 -10.61 3.27
N ILE A 199 22.57 -9.93 2.15
CA ILE A 199 22.74 -8.47 2.03
C ILE A 199 21.77 -7.76 2.97
N ALA A 200 20.49 -8.15 3.00
CA ALA A 200 19.52 -7.54 3.89
C ALA A 200 19.89 -7.76 5.36
N LEU A 201 20.38 -8.95 5.71
CA LEU A 201 20.89 -9.27 7.04
C LEU A 201 22.08 -8.39 7.41
N GLY A 202 23.03 -8.20 6.47
CA GLY A 202 24.20 -7.34 6.65
C GLY A 202 23.82 -5.88 6.89
N ILE A 203 23.00 -5.30 6.00
CA ILE A 203 22.53 -3.90 6.11
C ILE A 203 21.71 -3.72 7.40
N GLY A 204 20.77 -4.63 7.67
CA GLY A 204 19.96 -4.60 8.89
C GLY A 204 20.81 -4.64 10.15
N THR A 205 21.80 -5.52 10.19
CA THR A 205 22.70 -5.67 11.36
C THR A 205 23.54 -4.42 11.55
N PHE A 206 24.12 -3.90 10.47
CA PHE A 206 24.92 -2.68 10.50
C PHE A 206 24.10 -1.49 11.04
N ILE A 207 22.91 -1.25 10.48
CA ILE A 207 22.06 -0.13 10.92
C ILE A 207 21.51 -0.36 12.33
N GLY A 208 21.19 -1.60 12.71
CA GLY A 208 20.80 -1.95 14.08
C GLY A 208 21.90 -1.64 15.10
N VAL A 209 23.16 -1.98 14.80
CA VAL A 209 24.33 -1.68 15.64
C VAL A 209 24.56 -0.16 15.72
N CYS A 210 24.52 0.55 14.60
CA CYS A 210 24.60 2.01 14.59
C CYS A 210 23.49 2.63 15.45
N GLY A 211 22.25 2.16 15.29
CA GLY A 211 21.10 2.57 16.09
C GLY A 211 21.31 2.36 17.60
N LYS A 212 21.94 1.25 18.00
CA LYS A 212 22.33 0.99 19.40
C LYS A 212 23.30 2.04 19.93
N VAL A 213 24.29 2.44 19.14
CA VAL A 213 25.25 3.48 19.54
C VAL A 213 24.54 4.82 19.78
N PHE A 214 23.62 5.21 18.90
CA PHE A 214 22.86 6.46 19.05
C PHE A 214 21.88 6.42 20.23
N ILE A 215 21.12 5.34 20.38
CA ILE A 215 20.12 5.22 21.45
C ILE A 215 20.78 5.19 22.84
N ASN A 216 21.96 4.59 22.96
CA ASN A 216 22.71 4.59 24.22
C ASN A 216 23.17 5.99 24.66
N ARG A 217 23.27 6.95 23.73
CA ARG A 217 23.62 8.35 24.02
C ARG A 217 22.41 9.20 24.43
N ILE A 218 21.19 8.67 24.34
CA ILE A 218 19.98 9.40 24.73
C ILE A 218 19.91 9.45 26.26
N GLN A 219 19.88 10.67 26.79
CA GLN A 219 19.67 10.92 28.21
C GLN A 219 18.16 11.01 28.50
N PRO A 220 17.71 10.54 29.69
CA PRO A 220 16.32 10.70 30.10
C PRO A 220 16.00 12.19 30.21
N ASP A 221 14.81 12.59 29.76
CA ASP A 221 14.26 13.92 30.00
C ASP A 221 13.50 13.90 31.34
N PRO A 222 14.10 14.35 32.46
CA PRO A 222 13.57 14.10 33.79
C PRO A 222 12.31 14.93 34.09
N GLN A 223 12.05 15.98 33.31
CA GLN A 223 10.86 16.80 33.45
C GLN A 223 9.69 16.20 32.65
N ALA A 224 9.92 15.74 31.42
CA ALA A 224 8.89 15.11 30.61
C ALA A 224 8.44 13.73 31.14
N GLU A 225 9.33 12.97 31.79
CA GLU A 225 9.02 11.67 32.38
C GLU A 225 8.14 11.74 33.63
N LYS A 226 8.08 12.91 34.31
CA LYS A 226 7.20 13.13 35.47
C LYS A 226 5.73 13.24 35.08
N GLU A 227 5.44 13.73 33.88
CA GLU A 227 4.07 13.92 33.38
C GLU A 227 3.57 12.70 32.58
N PHE A 228 4.47 12.04 31.85
CA PHE A 228 4.17 10.82 31.08
C PHE A 228 5.36 9.85 31.12
N HIS A 229 5.14 8.65 31.67
CA HIS A 229 6.20 7.71 32.06
C HIS A 229 7.04 7.11 30.89
N TYR A 230 6.72 7.41 29.63
CA TYR A 230 7.35 6.80 28.44
C TYR A 230 7.60 7.79 27.27
N VAL A 231 7.61 9.11 27.52
CA VAL A 231 7.81 10.13 26.46
C VAL A 231 9.12 9.93 25.70
N THR A 232 10.23 9.70 26.40
CA THR A 232 11.55 9.50 25.80
C THR A 232 11.56 8.28 24.87
N VAL A 233 10.92 7.18 25.29
CA VAL A 233 10.81 5.95 24.49
C VAL A 233 9.94 6.19 23.25
N GLU A 234 8.80 6.87 23.39
CA GLU A 234 7.94 7.21 22.26
C GLU A 234 8.62 8.17 21.27
N ARG A 235 9.49 9.09 21.71
CA ARG A 235 10.32 9.91 20.81
C ARG A 235 11.25 9.06 19.94
N VAL A 236 11.83 7.98 20.49
CA VAL A 236 12.65 7.05 19.71
C VAL A 236 11.78 6.29 18.69
N PHE A 237 10.62 5.80 19.13
CA PHE A 237 9.67 5.14 18.22
C PHE A 237 9.12 6.09 17.15
N ALA A 238 9.06 7.40 17.39
CA ALA A 238 8.67 8.38 16.38
C ALA A 238 9.63 8.41 15.19
N ILE A 239 10.93 8.31 15.44
CA ILE A 239 11.95 8.25 14.38
C ILE A 239 11.79 6.93 13.58
N LEU A 240 11.68 5.81 14.30
CA LEU A 240 11.43 4.50 13.70
C LEU A 240 10.17 4.47 12.84
N MET A 241 9.09 5.08 13.34
CA MET A 241 7.84 5.18 12.63
C MET A 241 7.99 5.99 11.33
N VAL A 242 8.74 7.09 11.32
CA VAL A 242 8.99 7.82 10.05
C VAL A 242 9.72 6.95 9.02
N VAL A 243 10.66 6.10 9.47
CA VAL A 243 11.34 5.14 8.58
C VAL A 243 10.38 4.05 8.10
N THR A 244 9.52 3.51 8.96
CA THR A 244 8.52 2.52 8.55
C THR A 244 7.46 3.12 7.64
N ALA A 245 7.04 4.36 7.86
CA ALA A 245 6.12 5.10 6.99
C ALA A 245 6.72 5.31 5.59
N SER A 246 8.02 5.59 5.52
CA SER A 246 8.75 5.66 4.25
C SER A 246 8.74 4.31 3.53
N GLY A 247 8.97 3.23 4.27
CA GLY A 247 8.87 1.86 3.76
C GLY A 247 7.45 1.47 3.31
N MET A 248 6.43 1.88 4.06
CA MET A 248 5.02 1.70 3.73
C MET A 248 4.64 2.48 2.47
N ALA A 249 5.11 3.71 2.30
CA ALA A 249 4.94 4.49 1.07
C ALA A 249 5.59 3.80 -0.14
N PHE A 250 6.80 3.25 0.02
CA PHE A 250 7.43 2.45 -1.03
C PHE A 250 6.61 1.19 -1.38
N ALA A 251 6.18 0.44 -0.36
CA ALA A 251 5.36 -0.75 -0.53
C ALA A 251 4.04 -0.42 -1.25
N HIS A 252 3.39 0.66 -0.83
CA HIS A 252 2.17 1.20 -1.42
C HIS A 252 2.37 1.55 -2.90
N GLY A 253 3.36 2.37 -3.23
CA GLY A 253 3.68 2.74 -4.61
C GLY A 253 3.95 1.52 -5.50
N SER A 254 4.66 0.51 -4.98
CA SER A 254 4.96 -0.72 -5.72
C SER A 254 3.73 -1.58 -6.03
N ASN A 255 2.71 -1.56 -5.17
CA ASN A 255 1.50 -2.34 -5.37
C ASN A 255 0.47 -1.57 -6.21
N ASP A 256 0.21 -0.31 -5.84
CA ASP A 256 -0.96 0.41 -6.32
C ASP A 256 -0.72 1.08 -7.67
N VAL A 257 0.53 1.31 -8.09
CA VAL A 257 0.83 1.76 -9.45
C VAL A 257 0.25 0.82 -10.50
N ALA A 258 0.19 -0.48 -10.20
CA ALA A 258 -0.36 -1.51 -11.08
C ALA A 258 -1.84 -1.27 -11.39
N ASN A 259 -2.60 -0.70 -10.46
CA ASN A 259 -4.02 -0.41 -10.64
C ASN A 259 -4.27 0.63 -11.75
N ALA A 260 -3.29 1.51 -12.00
CA ALA A 260 -3.33 2.44 -13.13
C ALA A 260 -2.60 1.89 -14.35
N ILE A 261 -1.42 1.29 -14.13
CA ILE A 261 -0.50 0.96 -15.22
C ILE A 261 -0.81 -0.39 -15.87
N GLY A 262 -1.43 -1.34 -15.16
CA GLY A 262 -1.85 -2.62 -15.74
C GLY A 262 -2.77 -2.44 -16.95
N PRO A 263 -3.90 -1.71 -16.80
CA PRO A 263 -4.79 -1.42 -17.92
C PRO A 263 -4.14 -0.55 -19.00
N VAL A 264 -3.34 0.46 -18.63
CA VAL A 264 -2.62 1.31 -19.60
C VAL A 264 -1.64 0.48 -20.43
N ALA A 265 -0.87 -0.41 -19.79
CA ALA A 265 0.06 -1.30 -20.47
C ALA A 265 -0.68 -2.29 -21.40
N ALA A 266 -1.87 -2.76 -21.02
CA ALA A 266 -2.71 -3.57 -21.90
C ALA A 266 -3.11 -2.78 -23.16
N VAL A 267 -3.63 -1.56 -22.98
CA VAL A 267 -4.04 -0.67 -24.08
C VAL A 267 -2.89 -0.40 -25.04
N ILE A 268 -1.72 0.01 -24.52
CA ILE A 268 -0.55 0.34 -25.35
C ILE A 268 -0.02 -0.89 -26.09
N SER A 269 0.03 -2.04 -25.40
CA SER A 269 0.50 -3.29 -26.01
C SER A 269 -0.37 -3.66 -27.20
N ILE A 270 -1.69 -3.63 -27.04
CA ILE A 270 -2.64 -3.98 -28.09
C ILE A 270 -2.61 -2.93 -29.21
N ALA A 271 -2.56 -1.65 -28.89
CA ALA A 271 -2.51 -0.57 -29.88
C ALA A 271 -1.26 -0.64 -30.78
N ASN A 272 -0.13 -1.09 -30.25
CA ASN A 272 1.12 -1.21 -31.02
C ASN A 272 1.25 -2.52 -31.80
N THR A 273 0.73 -3.63 -31.26
CA THR A 273 0.96 -4.98 -31.81
C THR A 273 -0.24 -5.53 -32.56
N GLY A 274 -1.44 -5.02 -32.28
CA GLY A 274 -2.71 -5.59 -32.76
C GLY A 274 -3.09 -6.91 -32.10
N VAL A 275 -2.26 -7.46 -31.19
CA VAL A 275 -2.44 -8.81 -30.62
C VAL A 275 -2.75 -8.72 -29.14
N VAL A 276 -3.80 -9.44 -28.72
CA VAL A 276 -4.16 -9.57 -27.31
C VAL A 276 -3.32 -10.67 -26.64
N GLY A 277 -2.83 -10.41 -25.43
CA GLY A 277 -2.15 -11.43 -24.61
C GLY A 277 -0.66 -11.63 -24.88
N GLN A 278 -0.02 -10.84 -25.76
CA GLN A 278 1.41 -10.95 -26.00
C GLN A 278 2.23 -10.54 -24.76
N GLU A 279 3.22 -11.37 -24.40
CA GLU A 279 4.13 -11.08 -23.29
C GLU A 279 5.16 -10.02 -23.71
N SER A 280 4.80 -8.74 -23.54
CA SER A 280 5.76 -7.66 -23.64
C SER A 280 6.22 -7.22 -22.24
N PRO A 281 7.53 -7.03 -22.00
CA PRO A 281 8.00 -6.40 -20.77
C PRO A 281 7.37 -5.00 -20.63
N ILE A 282 6.97 -4.64 -19.42
CA ILE A 282 6.35 -3.34 -19.17
C ILE A 282 7.43 -2.27 -19.32
N SER A 283 7.22 -1.35 -20.26
CA SER A 283 8.19 -0.29 -20.51
C SER A 283 8.25 0.69 -19.34
N ILE A 284 9.47 1.09 -18.98
CA ILE A 284 9.74 1.97 -17.82
C ILE A 284 9.00 3.31 -17.92
N TRP A 285 8.78 3.84 -19.12
CA TRP A 285 8.05 5.10 -19.28
C TRP A 285 6.60 5.00 -18.80
N ILE A 286 5.99 3.83 -18.88
CA ILE A 286 4.62 3.61 -18.42
C ILE A 286 4.59 3.60 -16.88
N LEU A 287 5.61 3.01 -16.23
CA LEU A 287 5.78 3.08 -14.79
C LEU A 287 6.07 4.52 -14.32
N LEU A 288 6.88 5.28 -15.07
CA LEU A 288 7.14 6.70 -14.81
C LEU A 288 5.85 7.53 -14.89
N LEU A 289 4.99 7.28 -15.88
CA LEU A 289 3.68 7.92 -15.98
C LEU A 289 2.82 7.65 -14.73
N GLY A 290 2.83 6.40 -14.25
CA GLY A 290 2.12 5.99 -13.04
C GLY A 290 2.65 6.69 -11.78
N GLY A 291 3.97 6.63 -11.57
CA GLY A 291 4.64 7.28 -10.44
C GLY A 291 4.43 8.79 -10.42
N MET A 292 4.60 9.47 -11.57
CA MET A 292 4.35 10.90 -11.68
C MET A 292 2.88 11.25 -11.39
N GLY A 293 1.94 10.45 -11.91
CA GLY A 293 0.52 10.62 -11.63
C GLY A 293 0.20 10.55 -10.14
N ILE A 294 0.77 9.56 -9.43
CA ILE A 294 0.65 9.40 -7.98
C ILE A 294 1.18 10.65 -7.26
N VAL A 295 2.41 11.10 -7.58
CA VAL A 295 3.02 12.29 -6.96
C VAL A 295 2.18 13.55 -7.16
N VAL A 296 1.63 13.76 -8.37
CA VAL A 296 0.75 14.91 -8.65
C VAL A 296 -0.56 14.82 -7.86
N GLY A 297 -1.16 13.62 -7.76
CA GLY A 297 -2.33 13.37 -6.92
C GLY A 297 -2.13 13.73 -5.46
N LEU A 298 -1.00 13.27 -4.94
CA LEU A 298 -0.55 13.54 -3.58
C LEU A 298 -0.32 15.03 -3.33
N ALA A 299 0.39 15.72 -4.24
CA ALA A 299 0.71 17.14 -4.11
C ALA A 299 -0.55 18.03 -4.12
N THR A 300 -1.56 17.66 -4.91
CA THR A 300 -2.77 18.45 -5.13
C THR A 300 -3.85 18.20 -4.08
N TYR A 301 -4.18 16.93 -3.81
CA TYR A 301 -5.33 16.56 -2.96
C TYR A 301 -4.96 15.75 -1.72
N GLY A 302 -3.78 15.14 -1.68
CA GLY A 302 -3.34 14.29 -0.56
C GLY A 302 -3.43 14.98 0.81
N ARG A 303 -3.09 16.28 0.88
CA ARG A 303 -3.19 17.08 2.12
C ARG A 303 -4.59 17.00 2.77
N ARG A 304 -5.67 17.03 1.98
CA ARG A 304 -7.04 17.02 2.52
C ARG A 304 -7.40 15.67 3.11
N VAL A 305 -7.11 14.59 2.38
CA VAL A 305 -7.45 13.22 2.79
C VAL A 305 -6.64 12.82 4.02
N ILE A 306 -5.33 13.10 4.02
CA ILE A 306 -4.45 12.85 5.17
C ILE A 306 -4.94 13.59 6.41
N ALA A 307 -5.30 14.86 6.30
CA ALA A 307 -5.79 15.64 7.44
C ALA A 307 -7.10 15.07 8.00
N LEU A 308 -7.98 14.52 7.15
CA LEU A 308 -9.24 13.94 7.58
C LEU A 308 -9.04 12.57 8.25
N VAL A 309 -8.19 11.71 7.68
CA VAL A 309 -7.90 10.37 8.20
C VAL A 309 -7.07 10.46 9.47
N GLY A 310 -6.01 11.26 9.50
CA GLY A 310 -5.17 11.47 10.68
C GLY A 310 -5.94 12.01 11.88
N ARG A 311 -6.94 12.88 11.67
CA ARG A 311 -7.85 13.38 12.73
C ARG A 311 -8.77 12.32 13.33
N ARG A 312 -9.07 11.23 12.60
CA ARG A 312 -9.91 10.12 13.09
C ARG A 312 -9.10 9.03 13.79
N ILE A 313 -7.78 9.10 13.67
CA ILE A 313 -6.80 8.12 14.15
C ILE A 313 -5.99 8.70 15.34
N THR A 314 -6.39 9.87 15.87
CA THR A 314 -5.62 10.75 16.79
C THR A 314 -5.11 10.17 18.11
N ASP A 315 -5.46 8.93 18.46
CA ASP A 315 -5.00 8.28 19.70
C ASP A 315 -3.88 7.24 19.47
N LEU A 316 -3.23 7.25 18.30
CA LEU A 316 -2.07 6.40 18.04
C LEU A 316 -0.76 7.04 18.54
N THR A 317 -0.10 6.36 19.49
CA THR A 317 1.27 6.66 19.89
C THR A 317 2.27 6.21 18.82
N PRO A 318 3.45 6.82 18.72
CA PRO A 318 4.48 6.41 17.76
C PRO A 318 4.81 4.91 17.74
N SER A 319 4.92 4.27 18.91
CA SER A 319 5.18 2.83 19.03
C SER A 319 4.09 1.96 18.37
N ARG A 320 2.84 2.42 18.41
CA ARG A 320 1.70 1.78 17.75
C ARG A 320 1.73 1.98 16.25
N GLY A 321 2.01 3.22 15.82
CA GLY A 321 2.13 3.56 14.39
C GLY A 321 3.24 2.75 13.73
N PHE A 322 4.42 2.68 14.36
CA PHE A 322 5.54 1.85 13.96
C PHE A 322 5.13 0.38 13.73
N ALA A 323 4.46 -0.24 14.70
CA ALA A 323 4.07 -1.65 14.61
C ALA A 323 3.06 -1.89 13.48
N ALA A 324 2.08 -1.00 13.32
CA ALA A 324 1.07 -1.09 12.27
C ALA A 324 1.69 -0.91 10.87
N GLU A 325 2.53 0.10 10.69
CA GLU A 325 3.20 0.39 9.42
C GLU A 325 4.17 -0.72 9.02
N LEU A 326 5.00 -1.22 9.94
CA LEU A 326 5.93 -2.31 9.65
C LEU A 326 5.20 -3.59 9.24
N ALA A 327 4.12 -3.94 9.95
CA ALA A 327 3.30 -5.10 9.62
C ALA A 327 2.57 -4.95 8.27
N ALA A 328 1.99 -3.78 8.02
CA ALA A 328 1.30 -3.49 6.76
C ALA A 328 2.27 -3.49 5.57
N ALA A 329 3.40 -2.79 5.68
CA ALA A 329 4.43 -2.74 4.64
C ALA A 329 4.99 -4.13 4.33
N THR A 330 5.26 -4.93 5.37
CA THR A 330 5.70 -6.33 5.23
C THR A 330 4.67 -7.15 4.45
N THR A 331 3.40 -7.06 4.85
CA THR A 331 2.32 -7.85 4.23
C THR A 331 2.09 -7.44 2.77
N ILE A 332 2.05 -6.15 2.48
CA ILE A 332 1.92 -5.61 1.11
C ILE A 332 3.07 -6.11 0.26
N VAL A 333 4.29 -6.02 0.77
CA VAL A 333 5.43 -6.38 -0.06
C VAL A 333 5.46 -7.87 -0.36
N VAL A 334 5.23 -8.72 0.64
CA VAL A 334 5.18 -10.17 0.46
C VAL A 334 4.10 -10.52 -0.57
N ALA A 335 2.90 -9.96 -0.45
CA ALA A 335 1.81 -10.21 -1.39
C ALA A 335 2.13 -9.74 -2.81
N SER A 336 2.59 -8.50 -2.96
CA SER A 336 3.02 -7.97 -4.26
C SER A 336 4.24 -8.72 -4.83
N GLY A 337 5.06 -9.38 -3.99
CA GLY A 337 6.17 -10.24 -4.41
C GLY A 337 5.69 -11.56 -5.02
N THR A 338 4.49 -12.02 -4.64
CA THR A 338 3.78 -13.12 -5.30
C THR A 338 2.97 -12.65 -6.52
N GLY A 339 3.06 -11.36 -6.88
CA GLY A 339 2.31 -10.75 -7.97
C GLY A 339 0.81 -10.57 -7.68
N ILE A 340 0.32 -10.95 -6.50
CA ILE A 340 -1.10 -10.84 -6.15
C ILE A 340 -1.44 -9.39 -5.81
N PRO A 341 -2.37 -8.74 -6.53
CA PRO A 341 -2.80 -7.38 -6.20
C PRO A 341 -3.67 -7.40 -4.96
N ILE A 342 -3.22 -6.72 -3.91
CA ILE A 342 -3.97 -6.60 -2.65
C ILE A 342 -4.48 -5.17 -2.42
N SER A 343 -5.34 -5.00 -1.42
CA SER A 343 -5.80 -3.69 -0.95
C SER A 343 -4.89 -3.18 0.17
N THR A 344 -4.11 -2.14 -0.12
CA THR A 344 -3.22 -1.49 0.86
C THR A 344 -4.02 -0.85 2.00
N THR A 345 -5.15 -0.21 1.68
CA THR A 345 -6.11 0.34 2.65
C THR A 345 -6.59 -0.72 3.65
N HIS A 346 -6.95 -1.91 3.17
CA HIS A 346 -7.39 -3.00 4.06
C HIS A 346 -6.26 -3.47 4.95
N THR A 347 -5.09 -3.68 4.35
CA THR A 347 -3.94 -4.24 5.02
C THR A 347 -3.51 -3.35 6.19
N LEU A 348 -3.51 -2.03 5.99
CA LEU A 348 -3.27 -1.07 7.07
C LEU A 348 -4.39 -1.07 8.13
N VAL A 349 -5.67 -1.07 7.72
CA VAL A 349 -6.78 -1.12 8.68
C VAL A 349 -6.69 -2.38 9.54
N GLY A 350 -6.37 -3.53 8.94
CA GLY A 350 -6.10 -4.79 9.65
C GLY A 350 -4.96 -4.65 10.65
N ALA A 351 -3.84 -4.04 10.24
CA ALA A 351 -2.71 -3.76 11.14
C ALA A 351 -3.10 -2.85 12.32
N ILE A 352 -3.82 -1.76 12.07
CA ILE A 352 -4.31 -0.84 13.11
C ILE A 352 -5.24 -1.57 14.08
N LEU A 353 -6.15 -2.42 13.58
CA LEU A 353 -7.02 -3.24 14.41
C LEU A 353 -6.23 -4.23 15.26
N GLY A 354 -5.20 -4.87 14.70
CA GLY A 354 -4.29 -5.75 15.44
C GLY A 354 -3.59 -5.04 16.60
N VAL A 355 -3.06 -3.84 16.37
CA VAL A 355 -2.49 -2.99 17.44
C VAL A 355 -3.54 -2.58 18.47
N GLY A 356 -4.76 -2.27 18.03
CA GLY A 356 -5.89 -1.96 18.90
C GLY A 356 -6.27 -3.13 19.81
N MET A 357 -6.38 -4.35 19.25
CA MET A 357 -6.68 -5.58 19.98
C MET A 357 -5.63 -5.90 21.04
N ALA A 358 -4.35 -5.62 20.76
CA ALA A 358 -3.31 -5.80 21.76
C ALA A 358 -3.55 -4.96 23.01
N ARG A 359 -4.19 -3.78 22.92
CA ARG A 359 -4.57 -2.93 24.07
C ARG A 359 -5.85 -3.40 24.78
N GLY A 360 -6.66 -4.22 24.14
CA GLY A 360 -7.97 -4.68 24.60
C GLY A 360 -9.09 -4.27 23.64
N ILE A 361 -10.04 -5.17 23.40
CA ILE A 361 -11.11 -5.03 22.38
C ILE A 361 -11.94 -3.74 22.56
N ALA A 362 -12.10 -3.28 23.80
CA ALA A 362 -12.82 -2.04 24.12
C ALA A 362 -12.19 -0.76 23.53
N ALA A 363 -10.94 -0.81 23.08
CA ALA A 363 -10.26 0.32 22.46
C ALA A 363 -10.60 0.50 20.96
N ILE A 364 -11.40 -0.39 20.37
CA ILE A 364 -11.75 -0.36 18.94
C ILE A 364 -13.14 0.24 18.75
N ASP A 365 -13.24 1.33 17.99
CA ASP A 365 -14.54 1.88 17.56
C ASP A 365 -15.13 1.04 16.41
N LEU A 366 -16.02 0.12 16.77
CA LEU A 366 -16.74 -0.75 15.82
C LEU A 366 -17.57 0.03 14.79
N SER A 367 -17.97 1.27 15.09
CA SER A 367 -18.70 2.12 14.15
C SER A 367 -17.81 2.59 13.00
N VAL A 368 -16.55 2.92 13.30
CA VAL A 368 -15.54 3.27 12.27
C VAL A 368 -15.23 2.06 11.42
N VAL A 369 -15.01 0.90 12.06
CA VAL A 369 -14.77 -0.37 11.37
C VAL A 369 -15.91 -0.70 10.41
N ARG A 370 -17.17 -0.65 10.88
CA ARG A 370 -18.35 -0.90 10.04
C ARG A 370 -18.44 0.04 8.84
N LYS A 371 -18.15 1.33 9.01
CA LYS A 371 -18.16 2.32 7.91
C LYS A 371 -17.09 2.02 6.86
N ILE A 372 -15.92 1.56 7.30
CA ILE A 372 -14.82 1.15 6.42
C ILE A 372 -15.23 -0.11 5.63
N PHE A 373 -15.74 -1.15 6.27
CA PHE A 373 -16.25 -2.33 5.58
C PHE A 373 -17.35 -2.01 4.57
N LEU A 374 -18.27 -1.10 4.91
CA LEU A 374 -19.33 -0.67 4.02
C LEU A 374 -18.77 0.06 2.78
N SER A 375 -17.74 0.90 2.94
CA SER A 375 -17.11 1.57 1.79
C SER A 375 -16.46 0.56 0.85
N TRP A 376 -15.89 -0.53 1.37
CA TRP A 376 -15.29 -1.60 0.58
C TRP A 376 -16.31 -2.34 -0.27
N VAL A 377 -17.45 -2.69 0.33
CA VAL A 377 -18.56 -3.38 -0.35
C VAL A 377 -19.19 -2.50 -1.42
N ILE A 378 -19.32 -1.19 -1.19
CA ILE A 378 -19.89 -0.24 -2.16
C ILE A 378 -18.94 0.04 -3.33
N THR A 379 -17.63 0.01 -3.09
CA THR A 379 -16.62 0.41 -4.08
C THR A 379 -16.61 -0.50 -5.32
N ILE A 380 -16.78 -1.82 -5.14
CA ILE A 380 -16.78 -2.80 -6.24
C ILE A 380 -17.96 -2.55 -7.22
N PRO A 381 -19.24 -2.53 -6.78
CA PRO A 381 -20.36 -2.28 -7.67
C PRO A 381 -20.34 -0.85 -8.23
N ALA A 382 -19.86 0.15 -7.49
CA ALA A 382 -19.71 1.50 -8.02
C ALA A 382 -18.72 1.53 -9.20
N GLY A 383 -17.56 0.88 -9.07
CA GLY A 383 -16.58 0.73 -10.14
C GLY A 383 -17.14 -0.05 -11.34
N ALA A 384 -17.82 -1.17 -11.09
CA ALA A 384 -18.42 -2.01 -12.13
C ALA A 384 -19.48 -1.25 -12.94
N LEU A 385 -20.44 -0.60 -12.27
CA LEU A 385 -21.53 0.12 -12.91
C LEU A 385 -21.02 1.30 -13.75
N LEU A 386 -20.09 2.09 -13.20
CA LEU A 386 -19.48 3.20 -13.95
C LEU A 386 -18.71 2.68 -15.18
N SER A 387 -17.99 1.57 -15.03
CA SER A 387 -17.23 0.96 -16.14
C SER A 387 -18.15 0.48 -17.25
N ILE A 388 -19.26 -0.18 -16.91
CA ILE A 388 -20.28 -0.62 -17.88
C ILE A 388 -20.83 0.58 -18.67
N ILE A 389 -21.18 1.66 -17.97
CA ILE A 389 -21.69 2.89 -18.60
C ILE A 389 -20.66 3.47 -19.56
N PHE A 390 -19.41 3.66 -19.11
CA PHE A 390 -18.37 4.22 -19.96
C PHE A 390 -17.98 3.30 -21.12
N PHE A 391 -18.08 1.98 -20.95
CA PHE A 391 -17.82 1.02 -22.02
C PHE A 391 -18.81 1.17 -23.16
N PHE A 392 -20.11 1.22 -22.86
CA PHE A 392 -21.12 1.45 -23.89
C PHE A 392 -21.03 2.83 -24.54
N ILE A 393 -20.67 3.87 -23.77
CA ILE A 393 -20.44 5.21 -24.33
C ILE A 393 -19.26 5.19 -25.30
N LEU A 394 -18.12 4.61 -24.91
CA LEU A 394 -16.93 4.56 -25.76
C LEU A 394 -17.19 3.73 -27.03
N ARG A 395 -17.84 2.58 -26.89
CA ARG A 395 -18.24 1.75 -28.03
C ARG A 395 -19.24 2.47 -28.97
N ALA A 396 -20.18 3.24 -28.42
CA ALA A 396 -21.12 4.00 -29.25
C ALA A 396 -20.43 5.14 -30.04
N ILE A 397 -19.36 5.73 -29.50
CA ILE A 397 -18.65 6.86 -30.12
C ILE A 397 -17.56 6.38 -31.08
N LEU A 398 -16.82 5.34 -30.72
CA LEU A 398 -15.59 4.91 -31.40
C LEU A 398 -15.76 3.69 -32.31
N GLY A 399 -16.93 3.03 -32.27
CA GLY A 399 -17.22 1.80 -33.00
C GLY A 399 -16.97 0.55 -32.17
#